data_AF-A0A8S3ULH8-F1
#
_entry.id   AF-A0A8S3ULH8-F1
#
_cell.length_a   1.000
_cell.length_b   1.000
_cell.length_c   1.000
_cell.angle_alpha   90.00
_cell.angle_beta   90.00
_cell.angle_gamma   90.00
#
_symmetry.space_group_name_H-M   'P 1'
#
loop_
_entity.id
_entity.type
_entity.pdbx_description
1 polymer ?
#
loop_
_entity_poly.entity_id
_entity_poly.type
_entity_poly.pdbx_seq_one_letter_code
_entity_poly.pdbx_strand_id
1 'polypeptide(L)'
;MRFSICRNKRTATKCQKKLGLEHVLFNGYPGDVRKGDRGIAALPDRKKEFQDNVDINIQYAKALDCKRIHVMAGVTKGLDQKLCDETYLENIALIADKFAKEGLTCMIEPINDSVTITGYYLTDVHKAVEIIKKLNRPNVKLQFDFFHMQLLHGNFTENFKKYYQYIDHIQVAQAPDRSEPGFPGEVDYSYVFKLLEDHGYEGYVGLEYMPRGDTMEGLKWLKEMNMTFSTGTPCSVPEIKHRSTRVVSLHSGVNQNVVTSWQSVIVRCFIDFICLFIVAIPILIIKIHATPFSRGFYCDDESLMHPHKPDTVPTWVVCFIGMCVPIITIIITEGIHLSVFKRDCSSALKNKPYIKTLYRGISAFLFGCAVTQLTTDIAKYSLGRLRPHYLSLCKPAILSNCSTKTGYIETHDCTSTDTDALQEARLSFPSGHTSFAFFCMLYLVVYLQIKFKWRKCWLVRPFLQGAILGIIVCFFTIYLISDLPKVCEKTAAFATSSGLPLYKSTRNDDHSESSSNSSTVPNNGGISITSPNN
;
A
#
# COMPACT_ATOMS: atom_id res chain seq x y z
N MET A 1 -10.86 -9.80 -11.13
CA MET A 1 -10.97 -8.65 -10.18
C MET A 1 -12.30 -8.75 -9.44
N ARG A 2 -12.33 -8.72 -8.10
CA ARG A 2 -13.60 -8.62 -7.35
C ARG A 2 -14.13 -7.18 -7.39
N PHE A 3 -15.09 -6.93 -8.27
CA PHE A 3 -15.88 -5.70 -8.24
C PHE A 3 -16.92 -5.80 -7.12
N SER A 4 -16.61 -5.25 -5.93
CA SER A 4 -17.68 -4.84 -5.03
C SER A 4 -18.55 -3.82 -5.77
N ILE A 5 -19.88 -3.93 -5.63
CA ILE A 5 -20.87 -3.12 -6.37
C ILE A 5 -20.41 -1.67 -6.41
N CYS A 6 -20.20 -1.13 -7.62
CA CYS A 6 -19.68 0.22 -7.78
C CYS A 6 -20.70 1.20 -7.21
N ARG A 7 -20.41 1.74 -6.01
CA ARG A 7 -21.31 2.56 -5.18
C ARG A 7 -22.01 3.72 -5.90
N ASN A 8 -21.53 4.10 -7.07
CA ASN A 8 -22.22 5.01 -7.97
C ASN A 8 -22.43 4.34 -9.33
N LYS A 9 -23.64 3.82 -9.56
CA LYS A 9 -24.05 3.21 -10.85
C LYS A 9 -23.68 4.05 -12.07
N ARG A 10 -23.83 5.39 -12.00
CA ARG A 10 -23.46 6.32 -13.10
C ARG A 10 -21.97 6.25 -13.46
N THR A 11 -21.08 5.94 -12.51
CA THR A 11 -19.65 5.79 -12.76
C THR A 11 -19.36 4.50 -13.53
N ALA A 12 -19.99 3.38 -13.14
CA ALA A 12 -19.87 2.12 -13.85
C ALA A 12 -20.41 2.21 -15.29
N THR A 13 -21.64 2.73 -15.49
CA THR A 13 -22.22 2.98 -16.82
C THR A 13 -21.31 3.87 -17.69
N LYS A 14 -20.67 4.89 -17.11
CA LYS A 14 -19.78 5.80 -17.84
C LYS A 14 -18.45 5.13 -18.24
N CYS A 15 -17.91 4.24 -17.41
CA CYS A 15 -16.75 3.42 -17.76
C CYS A 15 -17.09 2.41 -18.84
N GLN A 16 -18.20 1.69 -18.69
CA GLN A 16 -18.73 0.71 -19.64
C GLN A 16 -18.89 1.33 -21.04
N LYS A 17 -19.67 2.41 -21.16
CA LYS A 17 -19.90 3.12 -22.44
C LYS A 17 -18.64 3.76 -23.03
N LYS A 18 -17.64 4.10 -22.21
CA LYS A 18 -16.36 4.62 -22.71
C LYS A 18 -15.42 3.53 -23.23
N LEU A 19 -15.53 2.30 -22.72
CA LEU A 19 -14.63 1.19 -23.06
C LEU A 19 -15.25 0.19 -24.05
N GLY A 20 -16.55 0.32 -24.38
CA GLY A 20 -17.24 -0.59 -25.30
C GLY A 20 -17.46 -1.99 -24.72
N LEU A 21 -17.55 -2.11 -23.40
CA LEU A 21 -17.67 -3.39 -22.69
C LEU A 21 -19.13 -3.76 -22.43
N GLU A 22 -19.48 -5.03 -22.58
CA GLU A 22 -20.71 -5.60 -22.01
C GLU A 22 -20.53 -5.82 -20.49
N HIS A 23 -21.61 -5.74 -19.73
CA HIS A 23 -21.62 -6.11 -18.32
C HIS A 23 -22.31 -7.47 -18.17
N VAL A 24 -21.51 -8.54 -18.03
CA VAL A 24 -21.95 -9.93 -18.16
C VAL A 24 -22.74 -10.45 -16.94
N LEU A 25 -22.27 -10.08 -15.74
CA LEU A 25 -22.76 -10.53 -14.44
C LEU A 25 -22.35 -9.50 -13.38
N PHE A 26 -23.18 -9.30 -12.35
CA PHE A 26 -22.74 -8.77 -11.05
C PHE A 26 -23.48 -9.47 -9.89
N ASN A 27 -22.93 -9.40 -8.68
CA ASN A 27 -23.60 -9.90 -7.48
C ASN A 27 -24.61 -8.85 -7.00
N GLY A 28 -25.81 -9.30 -6.62
CA GLY A 28 -26.89 -8.47 -6.09
C GLY A 28 -26.62 -7.94 -4.68
N TYR A 29 -27.62 -7.28 -4.09
CA TYR A 29 -27.57 -6.68 -2.75
C TYR A 29 -27.03 -7.68 -1.70
N PRO A 30 -25.82 -7.46 -1.15
CA PRO A 30 -25.11 -8.49 -0.38
C PRO A 30 -25.25 -8.33 1.14
N GLY A 31 -26.06 -7.38 1.62
CA GLY A 31 -26.03 -6.91 3.02
C GLY A 31 -24.84 -5.97 3.31
N ASP A 32 -24.50 -5.80 4.58
CA ASP A 32 -23.35 -4.99 5.01
C ASP A 32 -22.04 -5.78 4.97
N VAL A 33 -21.41 -5.78 3.80
CA VAL A 33 -20.11 -6.41 3.52
C VAL A 33 -19.02 -5.98 4.53
N ARG A 34 -19.14 -4.82 5.20
CA ARG A 34 -18.18 -4.36 6.22
C ARG A 34 -18.36 -5.06 7.58
N LYS A 35 -19.58 -5.47 7.93
CA LYS A 35 -19.86 -6.29 9.12
C LYS A 35 -19.55 -7.77 8.89
N GLY A 36 -19.44 -8.19 7.63
CA GLY A 36 -19.09 -9.55 7.24
C GLY A 36 -20.06 -10.17 6.25
N ASP A 37 -21.21 -9.54 5.97
CA ASP A 37 -22.26 -10.13 5.13
C ASP A 37 -21.73 -10.60 3.75
N ARG A 38 -22.27 -11.72 3.28
CA ARG A 38 -21.91 -12.40 2.02
C ARG A 38 -23.16 -12.78 1.24
N GLY A 39 -24.10 -11.84 1.13
CA GLY A 39 -25.49 -12.17 0.86
C GLY A 39 -26.27 -12.44 2.15
N ILE A 40 -27.59 -12.31 2.05
CA ILE A 40 -28.53 -12.44 3.17
C ILE A 40 -29.80 -13.23 2.77
N ALA A 41 -29.86 -13.78 1.55
CA ALA A 41 -31.07 -14.41 1.01
C ALA A 41 -31.52 -15.67 1.76
N ALA A 42 -30.60 -16.36 2.45
CA ALA A 42 -30.87 -17.54 3.27
C ALA A 42 -31.00 -17.24 4.78
N LEU A 43 -30.90 -15.98 5.21
CA LEU A 43 -30.90 -15.58 6.62
C LEU A 43 -32.33 -15.26 7.12
N PRO A 44 -32.92 -16.07 8.02
CA PRO A 44 -34.34 -15.91 8.40
C PRO A 44 -34.66 -14.59 9.09
N ASP A 45 -33.76 -14.10 9.93
CA ASP A 45 -33.85 -12.82 10.65
C ASP A 45 -33.74 -11.61 9.70
N ARG A 46 -32.99 -11.74 8.60
CA ARG A 46 -32.79 -10.70 7.58
C ARG A 46 -33.78 -10.80 6.40
N LYS A 47 -34.71 -11.75 6.42
CA LYS A 47 -35.69 -12.01 5.34
C LYS A 47 -36.41 -10.75 4.85
N LYS A 48 -36.85 -9.87 5.77
CA LYS A 48 -37.48 -8.59 5.41
C LYS A 48 -36.52 -7.62 4.73
N GLU A 49 -35.28 -7.48 5.22
CA GLU A 49 -34.27 -6.62 4.59
C GLU A 49 -33.97 -7.08 3.16
N PHE A 50 -33.85 -8.38 2.92
CA PHE A 50 -33.67 -8.92 1.58
C PHE A 50 -34.81 -8.46 0.65
N GLN A 51 -36.06 -8.67 1.07
CA GLN A 51 -37.26 -8.37 0.28
C GLN A 51 -37.43 -6.87 0.00
N ASP A 52 -37.19 -6.02 1.00
CA ASP A 52 -37.23 -4.56 0.87
C ASP A 52 -36.14 -4.02 -0.08
N ASN A 53 -35.01 -4.72 -0.24
CA ASN A 53 -33.89 -4.30 -1.09
C ASN A 53 -33.85 -4.93 -2.50
N VAL A 54 -34.81 -5.80 -2.87
CA VAL A 54 -34.79 -6.51 -4.17
C VAL A 54 -34.69 -5.54 -5.37
N ASP A 55 -35.38 -4.40 -5.31
CA ASP A 55 -35.49 -3.48 -6.45
C ASP A 55 -34.19 -2.70 -6.72
N ILE A 56 -33.24 -2.71 -5.78
CA ILE A 56 -31.87 -2.20 -6.00
C ILE A 56 -31.18 -3.01 -7.11
N ASN A 57 -31.38 -4.32 -7.16
CA ASN A 57 -30.78 -5.20 -8.16
C ASN A 57 -31.22 -4.80 -9.58
N ILE A 58 -32.54 -4.62 -9.76
CA ILE A 58 -33.15 -4.19 -11.02
C ILE A 58 -32.63 -2.80 -11.43
N GLN A 59 -32.52 -1.88 -10.46
CA GLN A 59 -31.97 -0.54 -10.70
C GLN A 59 -30.49 -0.52 -11.12
N TYR A 60 -29.68 -1.51 -10.71
CA TYR A 60 -28.30 -1.65 -11.16
C TYR A 60 -28.24 -2.36 -12.52
N ALA A 61 -29.01 -3.43 -12.71
CA ALA A 61 -29.13 -4.15 -13.98
C ALA A 61 -29.50 -3.22 -15.14
N LYS A 62 -30.57 -2.43 -14.99
CA LYS A 62 -31.00 -1.41 -15.97
C LYS A 62 -29.97 -0.29 -16.20
N ALA A 63 -29.11 -0.02 -15.23
CA ALA A 63 -28.05 1.00 -15.36
C ALA A 63 -26.76 0.45 -15.99
N LEU A 64 -26.57 -0.87 -15.98
CA LEU A 64 -25.39 -1.59 -16.49
C LEU A 64 -25.68 -2.36 -17.77
N ASP A 65 -26.93 -2.39 -18.23
CA ASP A 65 -27.40 -3.26 -19.33
C ASP A 65 -27.03 -4.74 -19.12
N CYS A 66 -27.12 -5.18 -17.85
CA CYS A 66 -26.69 -6.50 -17.40
C CYS A 66 -27.90 -7.39 -17.11
N LYS A 67 -28.00 -8.54 -17.79
CA LYS A 67 -29.13 -9.46 -17.65
C LYS A 67 -29.00 -10.46 -16.49
N ARG A 68 -27.77 -10.82 -16.09
CA ARG A 68 -27.50 -11.83 -15.06
C ARG A 68 -27.13 -11.20 -13.74
N ILE A 69 -27.70 -11.70 -12.64
CA ILE A 69 -27.44 -11.18 -11.29
C ILE A 69 -27.29 -12.35 -10.31
N HIS A 70 -26.13 -12.49 -9.66
CA HIS A 70 -25.93 -13.50 -8.62
C HIS A 70 -26.57 -13.05 -7.30
N VAL A 71 -27.60 -13.78 -6.85
CA VAL A 71 -28.26 -13.59 -5.56
C VAL A 71 -27.56 -14.43 -4.49
N MET A 72 -26.56 -13.81 -3.83
CA MET A 72 -25.76 -14.48 -2.80
C MET A 72 -26.60 -14.93 -1.59
N ALA A 73 -26.40 -16.17 -1.15
CA ALA A 73 -27.18 -16.79 -0.08
C ALA A 73 -26.86 -16.24 1.32
N GLY A 74 -25.59 -16.21 1.72
CA GLY A 74 -25.14 -15.82 3.06
C GLY A 74 -24.52 -16.96 3.87
N VAL A 75 -24.15 -16.66 5.11
CA VAL A 75 -23.47 -17.59 6.03
C VAL A 75 -24.48 -18.10 7.07
N THR A 76 -24.85 -19.38 7.01
CA THR A 76 -25.89 -19.99 7.86
C THR A 76 -25.35 -20.96 8.90
N LYS A 77 -24.02 -21.05 9.06
CA LYS A 77 -23.39 -21.88 10.10
C LYS A 77 -23.86 -21.49 11.50
N GLY A 78 -24.49 -22.43 12.20
CA GLY A 78 -25.07 -22.24 13.54
C GLY A 78 -26.55 -21.84 13.56
N LEU A 79 -27.20 -21.70 12.40
CA LEU A 79 -28.65 -21.47 12.29
C LEU A 79 -29.40 -22.80 12.04
N ASP A 80 -30.72 -22.80 12.24
CA ASP A 80 -31.59 -23.90 11.79
C ASP A 80 -31.59 -23.96 10.25
N GLN A 81 -31.05 -25.05 9.70
CA GLN A 81 -30.93 -25.22 8.25
C GLN A 81 -32.29 -25.40 7.56
N LYS A 82 -33.32 -25.92 8.25
CA LYS A 82 -34.67 -26.04 7.67
C LYS A 82 -35.27 -24.64 7.44
N LEU A 83 -35.16 -23.77 8.44
CA LEU A 83 -35.62 -22.39 8.34
C LEU A 83 -34.80 -21.58 7.32
N CYS A 84 -33.51 -21.87 7.17
CA CYS A 84 -32.67 -21.29 6.11
C CYS A 84 -33.09 -21.78 4.70
N ASP A 85 -33.41 -23.07 4.55
CA ASP A 85 -33.90 -23.65 3.29
C ASP A 85 -35.25 -23.06 2.86
N GLU A 86 -36.19 -22.93 3.80
CA GLU A 86 -37.49 -22.28 3.59
C GLU A 86 -37.30 -20.79 3.21
N THR A 87 -36.47 -20.07 3.97
CA THR A 87 -36.16 -18.65 3.70
C THR A 87 -35.51 -18.45 2.33
N TYR A 88 -34.53 -19.27 1.96
CA TYR A 88 -33.84 -19.16 0.67
C TYR A 88 -34.78 -19.46 -0.50
N LEU A 89 -35.60 -20.51 -0.40
CA LEU A 89 -36.58 -20.85 -1.44
C LEU A 89 -37.60 -19.73 -1.67
N GLU A 90 -38.18 -19.17 -0.60
CA GLU A 90 -39.10 -18.03 -0.71
C GLU A 90 -38.43 -16.79 -1.32
N ASN A 91 -37.22 -16.45 -0.86
CA ASN A 91 -36.51 -15.26 -1.31
C ASN A 91 -36.04 -15.38 -2.77
N ILE A 92 -35.56 -16.56 -3.21
CA ILE A 92 -35.20 -16.81 -4.60
C ILE A 92 -36.44 -16.86 -5.50
N ALA A 93 -37.59 -17.40 -5.04
CA ALA A 93 -38.84 -17.32 -5.78
C ALA A 93 -39.30 -15.87 -6.02
N LEU A 94 -39.32 -15.05 -4.94
CA LEU A 94 -39.77 -13.66 -4.98
C LEU A 94 -38.90 -12.77 -5.88
N ILE A 95 -37.57 -12.93 -5.80
CA ILE A 95 -36.65 -12.18 -6.67
C ILE A 95 -36.73 -12.66 -8.13
N ALA A 96 -36.92 -13.95 -8.37
CA ALA A 96 -37.10 -14.49 -9.71
C ALA A 96 -38.38 -13.97 -10.40
N ASP A 97 -39.50 -13.85 -9.68
CA ASP A 97 -40.74 -13.24 -10.19
C ASP A 97 -40.56 -11.76 -10.55
N LYS A 98 -39.85 -10.99 -9.71
CA LYS A 98 -39.52 -9.60 -9.99
C LYS A 98 -38.56 -9.47 -11.19
N PHE A 99 -37.58 -10.36 -11.31
CA PHE A 99 -36.61 -10.39 -12.40
C PHE A 99 -37.23 -10.82 -13.74
N ALA A 100 -38.16 -11.78 -13.74
CA ALA A 100 -38.82 -12.28 -14.95
C ALA A 100 -39.58 -11.16 -15.69
N LYS A 101 -40.25 -10.28 -14.95
CA LYS A 101 -40.96 -9.09 -15.47
C LYS A 101 -40.04 -8.07 -16.16
N GLU A 102 -38.74 -8.16 -15.92
CA GLU A 102 -37.71 -7.22 -16.39
C GLU A 102 -36.73 -7.89 -17.38
N GLY A 103 -36.96 -9.16 -17.76
CA GLY A 103 -36.07 -9.92 -18.65
C GLY A 103 -34.72 -10.31 -18.02
N LEU A 104 -34.66 -10.44 -16.68
CA LEU A 104 -33.44 -10.68 -15.92
C LEU A 104 -33.35 -12.15 -15.43
N THR A 105 -32.12 -12.67 -15.38
CA THR A 105 -31.77 -13.99 -14.85
C THR A 105 -31.28 -13.89 -13.41
N CYS A 106 -31.91 -14.64 -12.51
CA CYS A 106 -31.46 -14.90 -11.16
C CYS A 106 -30.42 -16.02 -11.18
N MET A 107 -29.15 -15.69 -10.93
CA MET A 107 -28.07 -16.66 -10.82
C MET A 107 -27.91 -17.11 -9.36
N ILE A 108 -27.70 -18.41 -9.14
CA ILE A 108 -27.26 -18.96 -7.85
C ILE A 108 -25.93 -19.71 -8.03
N GLU A 109 -25.01 -19.54 -7.07
CA GLU A 109 -23.63 -20.04 -7.14
C GLU A 109 -23.33 -20.93 -5.93
N PRO A 110 -22.97 -22.21 -6.12
CA PRO A 110 -22.36 -23.03 -5.07
C PRO A 110 -20.94 -22.53 -4.78
N ILE A 111 -20.61 -22.24 -3.52
CA ILE A 111 -19.31 -21.69 -3.10
C ILE A 111 -18.67 -22.60 -2.06
N ASN A 112 -17.36 -22.85 -2.18
CA ASN A 112 -16.62 -23.65 -1.18
C ASN A 112 -16.43 -22.90 0.15
N ASP A 113 -16.64 -23.63 1.25
CA ASP A 113 -16.49 -23.14 2.62
C ASP A 113 -15.11 -23.42 3.23
N SER A 114 -14.38 -24.38 2.65
CA SER A 114 -12.98 -24.71 2.97
C SER A 114 -12.01 -23.55 2.70
N VAL A 115 -12.17 -22.82 1.59
CA VAL A 115 -11.22 -21.77 1.15
C VAL A 115 -11.88 -20.39 1.00
N THR A 116 -13.14 -20.30 0.58
CA THR A 116 -13.71 -19.02 0.11
C THR A 116 -14.67 -18.34 1.07
N ILE A 117 -15.69 -19.05 1.57
CA ILE A 117 -16.66 -18.50 2.53
C ILE A 117 -17.06 -19.57 3.54
N THR A 118 -16.28 -19.69 4.63
CA THR A 118 -16.55 -20.69 5.67
C THR A 118 -17.94 -20.53 6.30
N GLY A 119 -18.73 -21.60 6.26
CA GLY A 119 -20.11 -21.61 6.75
C GLY A 119 -21.16 -21.02 5.80
N TYR A 120 -20.87 -20.89 4.51
CA TYR A 120 -21.84 -20.48 3.49
C TYR A 120 -23.03 -21.47 3.38
N TYR A 121 -24.20 -20.97 3.00
CA TYR A 121 -25.41 -21.78 2.89
C TYR A 121 -25.42 -22.73 1.68
N LEU A 122 -24.96 -22.27 0.51
CA LEU A 122 -25.00 -23.02 -0.74
C LEU A 122 -23.63 -23.61 -1.05
N THR A 123 -23.29 -24.70 -0.37
CA THR A 123 -22.03 -25.44 -0.51
C THR A 123 -22.16 -26.70 -1.36
N ASP A 124 -23.26 -26.86 -2.10
CA ASP A 124 -23.52 -28.05 -2.91
C ASP A 124 -24.21 -27.71 -4.24
N VAL A 125 -23.64 -28.20 -5.34
CA VAL A 125 -24.18 -28.09 -6.71
C VAL A 125 -25.44 -28.94 -6.90
N HIS A 126 -25.57 -30.08 -6.21
CA HIS A 126 -26.74 -30.93 -6.28
C HIS A 126 -27.95 -30.22 -5.64
N LYS A 127 -27.81 -29.74 -4.40
CA LYS A 127 -28.77 -28.85 -3.72
C LYS A 127 -29.14 -27.63 -4.57
N ALA A 128 -28.18 -26.96 -5.21
CA ALA A 128 -28.46 -25.82 -6.08
C ALA A 128 -29.36 -26.20 -7.27
N VAL A 129 -29.11 -27.33 -7.94
CA VAL A 129 -29.95 -27.80 -9.04
C VAL A 129 -31.32 -28.29 -8.57
N GLU A 130 -31.41 -28.89 -7.38
CA GLU A 130 -32.69 -29.25 -6.76
C GLU A 130 -33.52 -28.01 -6.42
N ILE A 131 -32.90 -26.92 -5.95
CA ILE A 131 -33.55 -25.62 -5.76
C ILE A 131 -34.08 -25.07 -7.09
N ILE A 132 -33.28 -25.09 -8.17
CA ILE A 132 -33.72 -24.65 -9.52
C ILE A 132 -34.93 -25.47 -9.99
N LYS A 133 -34.89 -26.80 -9.85
CA LYS A 133 -35.99 -27.71 -10.19
C LYS A 133 -37.25 -27.44 -9.36
N LYS A 134 -37.10 -27.31 -8.03
CA LYS A 134 -38.21 -27.11 -7.08
C LYS A 134 -38.91 -25.77 -7.28
N LEU A 135 -38.17 -24.73 -7.66
CA LEU A 135 -38.72 -23.42 -8.00
C LEU A 135 -39.44 -23.42 -9.35
N ASN A 136 -39.01 -24.26 -10.30
CA ASN A 136 -39.56 -24.38 -11.65
C ASN A 136 -39.68 -23.01 -12.37
N ARG A 137 -38.63 -22.19 -12.30
CA ARG A 137 -38.55 -20.86 -12.93
C ARG A 137 -37.50 -20.86 -14.04
N PRO A 138 -37.84 -20.56 -15.30
CA PRO A 138 -36.88 -20.63 -16.41
C PRO A 138 -35.75 -19.59 -16.32
N ASN A 139 -35.96 -18.51 -15.56
CA ASN A 139 -34.97 -17.46 -15.31
C ASN A 139 -34.20 -17.63 -13.99
N VAL A 140 -34.30 -18.77 -13.30
CA VAL A 140 -33.36 -19.14 -12.22
C VAL A 140 -32.35 -20.12 -12.80
N LYS A 141 -31.06 -19.77 -12.72
CA LYS A 141 -29.97 -20.49 -13.39
C LYS A 141 -28.77 -20.69 -12.49
N LEU A 142 -27.99 -21.74 -12.79
CA LEU A 142 -26.77 -22.11 -12.11
C LEU A 142 -25.59 -21.30 -12.66
N GLN A 143 -24.82 -20.73 -11.74
CA GLN A 143 -23.49 -20.19 -11.99
C GLN A 143 -22.47 -21.27 -11.62
N PHE A 144 -21.68 -21.70 -12.60
CA PHE A 144 -20.79 -22.86 -12.47
C PHE A 144 -19.33 -22.39 -12.46
N ASP A 145 -18.79 -22.08 -11.28
CA ASP A 145 -17.35 -21.87 -11.11
C ASP A 145 -16.64 -23.23 -11.00
N PHE A 146 -15.75 -23.54 -11.94
CA PHE A 146 -14.94 -24.75 -11.91
C PHE A 146 -14.05 -24.83 -10.66
N PHE A 147 -13.62 -23.69 -10.10
CA PHE A 147 -12.86 -23.64 -8.84
C PHE A 147 -13.70 -24.07 -7.62
N HIS A 148 -14.99 -23.67 -7.58
CA HIS A 148 -15.89 -24.11 -6.52
C HIS A 148 -16.33 -25.56 -6.72
N MET A 149 -16.64 -25.96 -7.95
CA MET A 149 -16.98 -27.34 -8.31
C MET A 149 -15.86 -28.32 -7.92
N GLN A 150 -14.60 -28.02 -8.27
CA GLN A 150 -13.44 -28.85 -7.96
C GLN A 150 -13.27 -29.06 -6.45
N LEU A 151 -13.27 -27.99 -5.67
CA LEU A 151 -13.02 -28.04 -4.21
C LEU A 151 -14.21 -28.50 -3.37
N LEU A 152 -15.41 -28.61 -3.95
CA LEU A 152 -16.59 -29.17 -3.27
C LEU A 152 -16.76 -30.67 -3.52
N HIS A 153 -16.66 -31.10 -4.78
CA HIS A 153 -17.02 -32.47 -5.21
C HIS A 153 -16.05 -33.12 -6.19
N GLY A 154 -15.10 -32.38 -6.74
CA GLY A 154 -14.32 -32.83 -7.90
C GLY A 154 -15.23 -33.23 -9.08
N ASN A 155 -14.79 -34.21 -9.88
CA ASN A 155 -15.55 -34.80 -10.99
C ASN A 155 -16.37 -33.78 -11.81
N PHE A 156 -15.72 -32.66 -12.16
CA PHE A 156 -16.41 -31.52 -12.77
C PHE A 156 -16.95 -31.84 -14.17
N THR A 157 -16.35 -32.79 -14.89
CA THR A 157 -16.80 -33.23 -16.22
C THR A 157 -18.22 -33.77 -16.20
N GLU A 158 -18.49 -34.78 -15.37
CA GLU A 158 -19.80 -35.43 -15.37
C GLU A 158 -20.87 -34.54 -14.72
N ASN A 159 -20.47 -33.72 -13.74
CA ASN A 159 -21.38 -32.73 -13.16
C ASN A 159 -21.73 -31.60 -14.14
N PHE A 160 -20.75 -31.09 -14.92
CA PHE A 160 -21.00 -30.13 -15.99
C PHE A 160 -21.98 -30.69 -17.03
N LYS A 161 -21.72 -31.90 -17.56
CA LYS A 161 -22.63 -32.60 -18.49
C LYS A 161 -24.04 -32.76 -17.92
N LYS A 162 -24.16 -33.32 -16.72
CA LYS A 162 -25.41 -33.63 -16.02
C LYS A 162 -26.27 -32.40 -15.75
N TYR A 163 -25.64 -31.23 -15.56
CA TYR A 163 -26.32 -30.00 -15.17
C TYR A 163 -26.30 -28.89 -16.21
N TYR A 164 -25.73 -29.13 -17.40
CA TYR A 164 -25.54 -28.15 -18.48
C TYR A 164 -26.80 -27.31 -18.80
N GLN A 165 -27.97 -27.95 -18.90
CA GLN A 165 -29.27 -27.28 -19.13
C GLN A 165 -29.65 -26.20 -18.10
N TYR A 166 -29.09 -26.26 -16.89
CA TYR A 166 -29.32 -25.29 -15.81
C TYR A 166 -28.26 -24.19 -15.77
N ILE A 167 -27.11 -24.36 -16.44
CA ILE A 167 -26.01 -23.38 -16.46
C ILE A 167 -26.36 -22.22 -17.40
N ASP A 168 -26.02 -21.01 -17.00
CA ASP A 168 -26.06 -19.81 -17.87
C ASP A 168 -24.75 -18.99 -17.80
N HIS A 169 -24.01 -19.06 -16.69
CA HIS A 169 -22.66 -18.48 -16.58
C HIS A 169 -21.66 -19.47 -16.01
N ILE A 170 -20.42 -19.40 -16.49
CA ILE A 170 -19.29 -20.23 -16.09
C ILE A 170 -18.16 -19.33 -15.57
N GLN A 171 -17.46 -19.76 -14.52
CA GLN A 171 -16.26 -19.09 -14.03
C GLN A 171 -15.08 -20.07 -13.91
N VAL A 172 -13.86 -19.51 -13.92
CA VAL A 172 -12.61 -20.27 -13.87
C VAL A 172 -11.56 -19.59 -12.99
N ALA A 173 -10.90 -20.41 -12.15
CA ALA A 173 -9.69 -20.07 -11.40
C ALA A 173 -8.91 -21.36 -11.05
N GLN A 174 -7.59 -21.30 -11.00
CA GLN A 174 -6.75 -22.46 -10.68
C GLN A 174 -6.83 -22.81 -9.19
N ALA A 175 -7.13 -24.07 -8.90
CA ALA A 175 -7.14 -24.61 -7.54
C ALA A 175 -5.72 -25.08 -7.11
N PRO A 176 -5.42 -25.11 -5.80
CA PRO A 176 -6.24 -24.64 -4.68
C PRO A 176 -6.17 -23.11 -4.44
N ASP A 177 -5.16 -22.42 -4.97
CA ASP A 177 -4.82 -21.01 -4.67
C ASP A 177 -5.81 -19.94 -5.19
N ARG A 178 -6.84 -20.33 -5.96
CA ARG A 178 -7.72 -19.46 -6.78
C ARG A 178 -6.93 -18.52 -7.71
N SER A 179 -5.89 -19.04 -8.37
CA SER A 179 -4.94 -18.27 -9.21
C SER A 179 -5.23 -18.32 -10.72
N GLU A 180 -4.39 -17.72 -11.55
CA GLU A 180 -4.48 -17.75 -13.02
C GLU A 180 -4.71 -19.20 -13.56
N PRO A 181 -5.71 -19.45 -14.44
CA PRO A 181 -5.98 -20.78 -15.04
C PRO A 181 -4.78 -21.47 -15.70
N GLY A 182 -3.84 -20.73 -16.28
CA GLY A 182 -2.59 -21.29 -16.83
C GLY A 182 -1.41 -21.37 -15.86
N PHE A 183 -1.61 -21.09 -14.57
CA PHE A 183 -0.61 -21.37 -13.56
C PHE A 183 -0.67 -22.86 -13.15
N PRO A 184 0.45 -23.51 -12.81
CA PRO A 184 0.45 -24.86 -12.25
C PRO A 184 -0.48 -25.02 -11.04
N GLY A 185 -1.32 -26.05 -11.09
CA GLY A 185 -2.28 -26.42 -10.06
C GLY A 185 -2.95 -27.74 -10.42
N GLU A 186 -4.08 -28.06 -9.79
CA GLU A 186 -4.75 -29.36 -9.90
C GLU A 186 -5.75 -29.48 -11.08
N VAL A 187 -6.13 -28.37 -11.74
CA VAL A 187 -7.06 -28.37 -12.88
C VAL A 187 -6.31 -28.08 -14.20
N ASP A 188 -6.39 -29.02 -15.16
CA ASP A 188 -6.00 -28.73 -16.55
C ASP A 188 -7.09 -27.91 -17.24
N TYR A 189 -6.85 -26.62 -17.38
CA TYR A 189 -7.78 -25.72 -18.07
C TYR A 189 -7.81 -25.90 -19.60
N SER A 190 -6.81 -26.53 -20.20
CA SER A 190 -6.83 -26.90 -21.63
C SER A 190 -7.96 -27.88 -21.91
N TYR A 191 -8.07 -28.93 -21.07
CA TYR A 191 -9.19 -29.85 -21.06
C TYR A 191 -10.53 -29.17 -20.72
N VAL A 192 -10.57 -28.27 -19.72
CA VAL A 192 -11.82 -27.55 -19.37
C VAL A 192 -12.34 -26.72 -20.55
N PHE A 193 -11.52 -25.91 -21.21
CA PHE A 193 -12.00 -25.11 -22.33
C PHE A 193 -12.44 -25.98 -23.51
N LYS A 194 -11.72 -27.07 -23.81
CA LYS A 194 -12.18 -28.04 -24.81
C LYS A 194 -13.53 -28.67 -24.43
N LEU A 195 -13.74 -29.02 -23.15
CA LEU A 195 -15.01 -29.56 -22.67
C LEU A 195 -16.17 -28.58 -22.92
N LEU A 196 -15.94 -27.27 -22.79
CA LEU A 196 -16.94 -26.24 -23.11
C LEU A 196 -17.23 -26.15 -24.62
N GLU A 197 -16.20 -26.24 -25.46
CA GLU A 197 -16.36 -26.19 -26.92
C GLU A 197 -17.03 -27.45 -27.50
N ASP A 198 -16.68 -28.63 -26.98
CA ASP A 198 -17.28 -29.92 -27.35
C ASP A 198 -18.78 -30.00 -26.97
N HIS A 199 -19.22 -29.27 -25.94
CA HIS A 199 -20.64 -29.15 -25.54
C HIS A 199 -21.34 -27.90 -26.10
N GLY A 200 -20.65 -27.08 -26.90
CA GLY A 200 -21.22 -25.90 -27.56
C GLY A 200 -21.63 -24.78 -26.59
N TYR A 201 -20.81 -24.48 -25.58
CA TYR A 201 -21.10 -23.37 -24.67
C TYR A 201 -20.84 -22.01 -25.33
N GLU A 202 -21.92 -21.33 -25.73
CA GLU A 202 -21.88 -20.00 -26.36
C GLU A 202 -21.86 -18.82 -25.37
N GLY A 203 -21.89 -19.10 -24.06
CA GLY A 203 -21.90 -18.07 -23.02
C GLY A 203 -20.52 -17.50 -22.68
N TYR A 204 -20.51 -16.54 -21.77
CA TYR A 204 -19.26 -15.91 -21.30
C TYR A 204 -18.62 -16.71 -20.16
N VAL A 205 -17.29 -16.84 -20.21
CA VAL A 205 -16.47 -17.41 -19.12
C VAL A 205 -15.86 -16.29 -18.27
N GLY A 206 -16.20 -16.26 -16.98
CA GLY A 206 -15.74 -15.28 -16.01
C GLY A 206 -14.39 -15.64 -15.37
N LEU A 207 -13.41 -14.75 -15.53
CA LEU A 207 -12.07 -14.89 -14.95
C LEU A 207 -12.02 -14.40 -13.48
N GLU A 208 -12.63 -15.13 -12.54
CA GLU A 208 -12.62 -14.78 -11.09
C GLU A 208 -11.49 -15.44 -10.28
N TYR A 209 -10.26 -15.25 -10.75
CA TYR A 209 -9.05 -15.55 -9.98
C TYR A 209 -8.46 -14.32 -9.26
N MET A 210 -7.59 -14.60 -8.30
CA MET A 210 -6.68 -13.65 -7.66
C MET A 210 -5.31 -13.74 -8.36
N PRO A 211 -4.86 -12.72 -9.12
CA PRO A 211 -3.59 -12.80 -9.84
C PRO A 211 -2.39 -12.96 -8.90
N ARG A 212 -1.48 -13.90 -9.17
CA ARG A 212 -0.27 -14.10 -8.33
C ARG A 212 0.75 -12.95 -8.44
N GLY A 213 0.65 -12.13 -9.49
CA GLY A 213 1.61 -11.08 -9.82
C GLY A 213 0.97 -9.85 -10.46
N ASP A 214 1.63 -9.25 -11.45
CA ASP A 214 1.00 -8.23 -12.28
C ASP A 214 -0.05 -8.88 -13.19
N THR A 215 -1.23 -8.27 -13.28
CA THR A 215 -2.35 -8.83 -14.05
C THR A 215 -2.07 -8.92 -15.55
N MET A 216 -1.27 -8.02 -16.13
CA MET A 216 -0.91 -8.11 -17.55
C MET A 216 0.11 -9.22 -17.81
N GLU A 217 1.04 -9.45 -16.87
CA GLU A 217 1.94 -10.62 -16.94
C GLU A 217 1.17 -11.94 -16.74
N GLY A 218 0.15 -11.95 -15.88
CA GLY A 218 -0.73 -13.08 -15.62
C GLY A 218 -1.75 -13.41 -16.72
N LEU A 219 -1.85 -12.61 -17.80
CA LEU A 219 -2.74 -12.88 -18.94
C LEU A 219 -2.06 -13.65 -20.09
N LYS A 220 -0.76 -14.01 -19.96
CA LYS A 220 0.00 -14.75 -20.99
C LYS A 220 -0.64 -16.10 -21.37
N TRP A 221 -1.23 -16.80 -20.40
CA TRP A 221 -1.87 -18.09 -20.64
C TRP A 221 -3.00 -18.05 -21.67
N LEU A 222 -3.69 -16.92 -21.82
CA LEU A 222 -4.70 -16.75 -22.88
C LEU A 222 -4.05 -16.86 -24.27
N LYS A 223 -2.85 -16.33 -24.46
CA LYS A 223 -2.11 -16.48 -25.72
C LYS A 223 -1.55 -17.89 -25.87
N GLU A 224 -1.04 -18.48 -24.79
CA GLU A 224 -0.42 -19.82 -24.80
C GLU A 224 -1.46 -20.93 -25.06
N MET A 225 -2.69 -20.76 -24.57
CA MET A 225 -3.84 -21.62 -24.87
C MET A 225 -4.60 -21.23 -26.16
N ASN A 226 -4.02 -20.35 -27.00
CA ASN A 226 -4.62 -19.84 -28.25
C ASN A 226 -6.04 -19.23 -28.13
N MET A 227 -6.41 -18.71 -26.95
CA MET A 227 -7.71 -18.10 -26.69
C MET A 227 -7.88 -16.83 -27.53
N THR A 228 -8.73 -16.92 -28.56
CA THR A 228 -9.02 -15.82 -29.47
C THR A 228 -10.03 -14.84 -28.90
N PHE A 229 -9.86 -13.57 -29.24
CA PHE A 229 -10.68 -12.49 -28.72
C PHE A 229 -11.52 -11.85 -29.85
N SER A 230 -12.75 -12.32 -30.02
CA SER A 230 -13.80 -11.71 -30.84
C SER A 230 -14.04 -10.23 -30.49
N THR A 231 -13.75 -9.33 -31.42
CA THR A 231 -14.29 -7.96 -31.40
C THR A 231 -15.79 -7.98 -31.69
N GLY A 232 -16.62 -7.37 -30.84
CA GLY A 232 -18.07 -7.29 -31.08
C GLY A 232 -18.40 -6.45 -32.31
N THR A 233 -19.15 -7.00 -33.25
CA THR A 233 -19.62 -6.30 -34.46
C THR A 233 -20.64 -5.21 -34.09
N PRO A 234 -20.58 -4.01 -34.70
CA PRO A 234 -21.69 -3.06 -34.67
C PRO A 234 -22.97 -3.67 -35.27
N CYS A 235 -24.14 -3.16 -34.89
CA CYS A 235 -25.43 -3.76 -35.27
C CYS A 235 -25.69 -3.79 -36.78
N SER A 236 -25.67 -4.99 -37.37
CA SER A 236 -26.33 -5.32 -38.64
C SER A 236 -26.79 -6.79 -38.60
N VAL A 237 -27.97 -7.07 -39.17
CA VAL A 237 -28.60 -8.41 -39.19
C VAL A 237 -28.08 -9.24 -40.39
N PRO A 238 -28.41 -10.54 -40.51
CA PRO A 238 -27.47 -11.62 -40.25
C PRO A 238 -26.88 -12.25 -41.52
N GLU A 239 -25.69 -12.83 -41.41
CA GLU A 239 -25.27 -13.90 -42.31
C GLU A 239 -24.47 -14.97 -41.53
N ILE A 240 -24.69 -16.25 -41.85
CA ILE A 240 -24.19 -17.39 -41.06
C ILE A 240 -22.92 -17.95 -41.71
N LYS A 241 -21.79 -17.93 -40.98
CA LYS A 241 -20.68 -18.88 -41.16
C LYS A 241 -19.79 -19.00 -39.91
N HIS A 242 -19.09 -20.13 -39.83
CA HIS A 242 -18.57 -20.78 -38.63
C HIS A 242 -17.62 -19.99 -37.70
N ARG A 243 -17.95 -20.05 -36.40
CA ARG A 243 -17.15 -20.65 -35.31
C ARG A 243 -15.79 -20.00 -34.94
N SER A 244 -15.82 -19.17 -33.89
CA SER A 244 -14.71 -18.98 -32.95
C SER A 244 -15.26 -18.52 -31.59
N THR A 245 -14.71 -19.05 -30.49
CA THR A 245 -15.16 -18.79 -29.11
C THR A 245 -14.84 -17.35 -28.69
N ARG A 246 -15.80 -16.65 -28.06
CA ARG A 246 -15.74 -15.18 -27.88
C ARG A 246 -15.15 -14.72 -26.54
N VAL A 247 -13.86 -14.36 -26.53
CA VAL A 247 -13.31 -13.37 -25.58
C VAL A 247 -13.29 -11.98 -26.27
N VAL A 248 -12.98 -10.85 -25.62
CA VAL A 248 -12.99 -9.50 -26.27
C VAL A 248 -11.65 -8.76 -26.17
N SER A 249 -11.13 -8.28 -27.31
CA SER A 249 -9.85 -7.55 -27.42
C SER A 249 -10.03 -6.17 -28.04
N LEU A 250 -9.20 -5.23 -27.62
CA LEU A 250 -9.13 -3.87 -28.14
C LEU A 250 -7.78 -3.63 -28.79
N HIS A 251 -7.77 -3.43 -30.11
CA HIS A 251 -6.70 -2.66 -30.73
C HIS A 251 -6.73 -1.24 -30.14
N SER A 252 -5.62 -0.80 -29.57
CA SER A 252 -5.54 0.32 -28.64
C SER A 252 -5.49 1.69 -29.32
N GLY A 253 -6.47 1.97 -30.19
CA GLY A 253 -6.78 3.30 -30.75
C GLY A 253 -7.33 4.26 -29.69
N VAL A 254 -6.62 4.45 -28.58
CA VAL A 254 -7.11 5.17 -27.40
C VAL A 254 -7.09 6.68 -27.64
N ASN A 255 -8.19 7.20 -28.18
CA ASN A 255 -8.41 8.64 -28.32
C ASN A 255 -8.56 9.27 -26.91
N GLN A 256 -7.43 9.73 -26.34
CA GLN A 256 -7.27 10.02 -24.91
C GLN A 256 -7.86 11.36 -24.44
N ASN A 257 -9.12 11.62 -24.77
CA ASN A 257 -9.95 12.58 -24.05
C ASN A 257 -10.45 11.97 -22.73
N VAL A 258 -9.51 11.69 -21.83
CA VAL A 258 -9.77 11.68 -20.38
C VAL A 258 -9.82 13.15 -19.95
N VAL A 259 -11.01 13.74 -20.05
CA VAL A 259 -11.30 15.02 -19.40
C VAL A 259 -11.36 14.78 -17.89
N THR A 260 -10.18 14.77 -17.25
CA THR A 260 -10.08 15.31 -15.89
C THR A 260 -10.48 16.77 -16.00
N SER A 261 -11.71 17.12 -15.60
CA SER A 261 -12.13 18.52 -15.57
C SER A 261 -11.08 19.30 -14.78
N TRP A 262 -10.64 20.44 -15.32
CA TRP A 262 -9.63 21.29 -14.68
C TRP A 262 -10.04 21.65 -13.24
N GLN A 263 -11.34 21.82 -12.99
CA GLN A 263 -11.94 21.96 -11.66
C GLN A 263 -11.44 20.90 -10.66
N SER A 264 -11.31 19.64 -11.08
CA SER A 264 -10.87 18.51 -10.22
C SER A 264 -9.36 18.43 -9.96
N VAL A 265 -8.57 19.26 -10.66
CA VAL A 265 -7.15 19.47 -10.38
C VAL A 265 -6.99 20.75 -9.56
N ILE A 266 -7.64 21.84 -9.97
CA ILE A 266 -7.69 23.12 -9.26
C ILE A 266 -8.15 22.93 -7.81
N VAL A 267 -9.26 22.21 -7.56
CA VAL A 267 -9.74 21.92 -6.20
C VAL A 267 -8.72 21.14 -5.37
N ARG A 268 -7.91 20.25 -5.98
CA ARG A 268 -6.85 19.53 -5.24
C ARG A 268 -5.68 20.43 -4.90
N CYS A 269 -5.17 21.17 -5.89
CA CYS A 269 -4.09 22.12 -5.64
C CYS A 269 -4.50 23.22 -4.64
N PHE A 270 -5.78 23.62 -4.63
CA PHE A 270 -6.36 24.53 -3.64
C PHE A 270 -6.42 23.92 -2.23
N ILE A 271 -6.83 22.64 -2.10
CA ILE A 271 -6.79 21.93 -0.80
C ILE A 271 -5.33 21.75 -0.33
N ASP A 272 -4.43 21.31 -1.20
CA ASP A 272 -3.00 21.14 -0.87
C ASP A 272 -2.36 22.49 -0.46
N PHE A 273 -2.75 23.59 -1.12
CA PHE A 273 -2.35 24.97 -0.77
C PHE A 273 -2.92 25.43 0.58
N ILE A 274 -4.19 25.15 0.88
CA ILE A 274 -4.80 25.38 2.21
C ILE A 274 -4.03 24.61 3.29
N CYS A 275 -3.73 23.33 3.07
CA CYS A 275 -2.95 22.53 4.00
C CYS A 275 -1.54 23.12 4.24
N LEU A 276 -0.87 23.60 3.20
CA LEU A 276 0.41 24.30 3.35
C LEU A 276 0.26 25.63 4.09
N PHE A 277 -0.79 26.41 3.85
CA PHE A 277 -1.05 27.68 4.55
C PHE A 277 -1.34 27.48 6.04
N ILE A 278 -2.11 26.45 6.40
CA ILE A 278 -2.40 26.07 7.79
C ILE A 278 -1.12 25.74 8.58
N VAL A 279 -0.07 25.24 7.91
CA VAL A 279 1.23 24.95 8.55
C VAL A 279 2.18 26.15 8.48
N ALA A 280 2.21 26.89 7.36
CA ALA A 280 3.13 28.00 7.15
C ALA A 280 2.80 29.25 7.98
N ILE A 281 1.51 29.57 8.17
CA ILE A 281 1.10 30.75 8.95
C ILE A 281 1.56 30.65 10.41
N PRO A 282 1.36 29.53 11.15
CA PRO A 282 1.93 29.35 12.48
C PRO A 282 3.46 29.48 12.56
N ILE A 283 4.22 28.99 11.57
CA ILE A 283 5.69 29.15 11.54
C ILE A 283 6.07 30.64 11.47
N LEU A 284 5.37 31.43 10.63
CA LEU A 284 5.61 32.87 10.51
C LEU A 284 5.18 33.63 11.77
N ILE A 285 4.05 33.27 12.38
CA ILE A 285 3.59 33.87 13.64
C ILE A 285 4.63 33.63 14.76
N ILE A 286 5.10 32.38 14.91
CA ILE A 286 6.12 32.03 15.91
C ILE A 286 7.40 32.85 15.69
N LYS A 287 7.91 32.91 14.45
CA LYS A 287 9.17 33.61 14.16
C LYS A 287 9.12 35.13 14.25
N ILE A 288 7.94 35.75 14.21
CA ILE A 288 7.79 37.22 14.27
C ILE A 288 7.26 37.70 15.63
N HIS A 289 6.42 36.92 16.32
CA HIS A 289 5.68 37.37 17.51
C HIS A 289 5.88 36.53 18.78
N ALA A 290 6.41 35.30 18.70
CA ALA A 290 6.62 34.51 19.91
C ALA A 290 7.95 34.89 20.57
N THR A 291 7.92 35.14 21.88
CA THR A 291 9.13 35.18 22.70
C THR A 291 9.46 33.77 23.19
N PRO A 292 10.73 33.30 23.16
CA PRO A 292 11.09 32.01 23.74
C PRO A 292 10.82 31.96 25.24
N PHE A 293 10.40 30.79 25.75
CA PHE A 293 10.18 30.60 27.19
C PHE A 293 11.42 30.99 28.01
N SER A 294 11.22 31.83 29.03
CA SER A 294 12.32 32.30 29.87
C SER A 294 12.52 31.38 31.07
N ARG A 295 13.43 30.41 30.91
CA ARG A 295 14.00 29.62 32.02
C ARG A 295 15.18 30.34 32.67
N GLY A 296 15.45 29.93 33.92
CA GLY A 296 16.64 30.27 34.68
C GLY A 296 17.85 29.37 34.40
N PHE A 297 18.93 29.65 35.13
CA PHE A 297 20.22 28.94 35.10
C PHE A 297 20.87 28.91 36.49
N TYR A 298 21.92 28.10 36.68
CA TYR A 298 22.69 28.04 37.93
C TYR A 298 23.96 28.91 37.84
N CYS A 299 24.34 29.55 38.95
CA CYS A 299 25.56 30.39 39.04
C CYS A 299 26.85 29.66 38.60
N ASP A 300 26.91 28.35 38.78
CA ASP A 300 28.04 27.46 38.53
C ASP A 300 27.95 26.67 37.20
N ASP A 301 27.00 27.01 36.32
CA ASP A 301 26.81 26.33 35.03
C ASP A 301 27.86 26.75 33.97
N GLU A 302 29.06 26.17 34.07
CA GLU A 302 30.15 26.29 33.09
C GLU A 302 29.66 26.08 31.63
N SER A 303 28.64 25.23 31.43
CA SER A 303 28.16 24.85 30.10
C SER A 303 27.45 25.97 29.34
N LEU A 304 27.14 27.09 30.01
CA LEU A 304 26.52 28.28 29.41
C LEU A 304 27.51 29.45 29.20
N MET A 305 28.80 29.27 29.56
CA MET A 305 29.84 30.30 29.53
C MET A 305 30.77 30.23 28.30
N HIS A 306 30.54 29.34 27.34
CA HIS A 306 31.40 29.18 26.17
C HIS A 306 31.36 30.43 25.26
N PRO A 307 32.43 30.71 24.48
CA PRO A 307 32.38 31.75 23.46
C PRO A 307 31.42 31.34 22.34
N HIS A 308 30.71 32.32 21.77
CA HIS A 308 29.89 32.11 20.57
C HIS A 308 30.77 31.62 19.41
N LYS A 309 30.35 30.54 18.74
CA LYS A 309 30.95 29.99 17.52
C LYS A 309 29.88 29.93 16.43
N PRO A 310 30.21 30.20 15.16
CA PRO A 310 29.29 29.97 14.05
C PRO A 310 29.02 28.46 13.85
N ASP A 311 27.86 28.13 13.27
CA ASP A 311 27.47 26.75 12.95
C ASP A 311 28.55 26.02 12.12
N THR A 312 28.99 24.86 12.59
CA THR A 312 29.96 23.98 11.89
C THR A 312 29.50 23.58 10.49
N VAL A 313 28.18 23.46 10.28
CA VAL A 313 27.55 23.24 8.98
C VAL A 313 26.44 24.29 8.83
N PRO A 314 26.58 25.29 7.92
CA PRO A 314 25.60 26.34 7.77
C PRO A 314 24.21 25.83 7.40
N THR A 315 23.16 26.45 7.94
CA THR A 315 21.75 26.08 7.72
C THR A 315 21.39 25.88 6.25
N TRP A 316 21.89 26.74 5.36
CA TRP A 316 21.63 26.63 3.93
C TRP A 316 22.17 25.34 3.30
N VAL A 317 23.29 24.80 3.80
CA VAL A 317 23.88 23.53 3.32
C VAL A 317 22.97 22.37 3.69
N VAL A 318 22.49 22.33 4.94
CA VAL A 318 21.59 21.28 5.42
C VAL A 318 20.24 21.33 4.68
N CYS A 319 19.68 22.54 4.50
CA CYS A 319 18.48 22.72 3.69
C CYS A 319 18.69 22.30 2.23
N PHE A 320 19.82 22.70 1.60
CA PHE A 320 20.11 22.35 0.21
C PHE A 320 20.24 20.82 0.02
N ILE A 321 21.06 20.15 0.81
CA ILE A 321 21.26 18.69 0.73
C ILE A 321 19.97 17.95 1.07
N GLY A 322 19.30 18.33 2.17
CA GLY A 322 18.07 17.69 2.63
C GLY A 322 16.89 17.85 1.68
N MET A 323 16.83 18.93 0.88
CA MET A 323 15.82 19.11 -0.17
C MET A 323 16.21 18.41 -1.48
N CYS A 324 17.44 18.63 -1.95
CA CYS A 324 17.85 18.17 -3.29
C CYS A 324 17.97 16.65 -3.36
N VAL A 325 18.56 15.99 -2.35
CA VAL A 325 18.80 14.54 -2.41
C VAL A 325 17.48 13.74 -2.48
N PRO A 326 16.45 13.99 -1.65
CA PRO A 326 15.17 13.32 -1.79
C PRO A 326 14.44 13.68 -3.09
N ILE A 327 14.40 14.96 -3.50
CA ILE A 327 13.69 15.38 -4.72
C ILE A 327 14.32 14.74 -5.97
N ILE A 328 15.65 14.77 -6.10
CA ILE A 328 16.37 14.12 -7.21
C ILE A 328 16.14 12.61 -7.17
N THR A 329 16.18 11.97 -6.00
CA THR A 329 15.94 10.52 -5.89
C THR A 329 14.49 10.13 -6.21
N ILE A 330 13.50 10.98 -5.88
CA ILE A 330 12.10 10.82 -6.30
C ILE A 330 12.01 10.88 -7.84
N ILE A 331 12.60 11.89 -8.47
CA ILE A 331 12.63 12.09 -9.93
C ILE A 331 13.25 10.88 -10.65
N ILE A 332 14.41 10.42 -10.17
CA ILE A 332 15.13 9.26 -10.71
C ILE A 332 14.33 7.97 -10.48
N THR A 333 13.78 7.75 -9.28
CA THR A 333 13.05 6.50 -8.97
C THR A 333 11.80 6.35 -9.83
N GLU A 334 11.00 7.41 -10.01
CA GLU A 334 9.83 7.37 -10.89
C GLU A 334 10.24 7.30 -12.38
N GLY A 335 11.38 7.91 -12.76
CA GLY A 335 11.94 7.81 -14.11
C GLY A 335 12.41 6.40 -14.47
N ILE A 336 13.11 5.72 -13.56
CA ILE A 336 13.49 4.29 -13.67
C ILE A 336 12.22 3.42 -13.70
N HIS A 337 11.23 3.72 -12.86
CA HIS A 337 9.96 3.01 -12.87
C HIS A 337 9.25 3.10 -14.24
N LEU A 338 9.33 4.23 -14.94
CA LEU A 338 8.77 4.36 -16.28
C LEU A 338 9.64 3.71 -17.37
N SER A 339 10.96 3.89 -17.35
CA SER A 339 11.85 3.36 -18.38
C SER A 339 12.01 1.83 -18.33
N VAL A 340 11.96 1.23 -17.13
CA VAL A 340 12.11 -0.22 -16.95
C VAL A 340 10.77 -0.96 -17.02
N PHE A 341 9.69 -0.41 -16.44
CA PHE A 341 8.39 -1.10 -16.30
C PHE A 341 7.29 -0.55 -17.23
N LYS A 342 7.60 0.40 -18.13
CA LYS A 342 6.72 0.82 -19.24
C LYS A 342 7.45 0.88 -20.60
N ARG A 343 8.17 -0.19 -20.91
CA ARG A 343 8.45 -0.57 -22.31
C ARG A 343 7.16 -1.08 -22.96
N ASP A 344 6.33 -0.14 -23.41
CA ASP A 344 5.60 -0.18 -24.69
C ASP A 344 4.53 0.92 -24.76
N CYS A 345 4.85 2.01 -25.48
CA CYS A 345 3.93 2.85 -26.27
C CYS A 345 4.67 4.07 -26.86
N SER A 346 4.11 4.60 -27.95
CA SER A 346 4.66 5.72 -28.72
C SER A 346 4.59 7.08 -27.99
N SER A 347 5.04 8.13 -28.66
CA SER A 347 5.39 9.47 -28.16
C SER A 347 4.18 10.38 -27.85
N ALA A 348 4.46 11.66 -27.54
CA ALA A 348 3.54 12.76 -27.20
C ALA A 348 2.76 12.68 -25.86
N LEU A 349 2.23 11.52 -25.44
CA LEU A 349 1.29 11.48 -24.29
C LEU A 349 1.86 11.02 -22.93
N LYS A 350 3.19 10.91 -22.83
CA LYS A 350 3.88 10.23 -21.70
C LYS A 350 3.84 10.98 -20.36
N ASN A 351 3.67 12.31 -20.35
CA ASN A 351 3.98 13.13 -19.17
C ASN A 351 2.87 13.18 -18.11
N LYS A 352 1.59 13.04 -18.47
CA LYS A 352 0.44 13.18 -17.54
C LYS A 352 0.50 12.23 -16.32
N PRO A 353 0.79 10.92 -16.44
CA PRO A 353 0.92 10.04 -15.27
C PRO A 353 2.23 10.28 -14.48
N TYR A 354 3.32 10.69 -15.15
CA TYR A 354 4.60 10.98 -14.50
C TYR A 354 4.49 12.20 -13.58
N ILE A 355 4.06 13.34 -14.14
CA ILE A 355 3.89 14.61 -13.41
C ILE A 355 2.94 14.43 -12.23
N LYS A 356 1.82 13.70 -12.40
CA LYS A 356 0.89 13.42 -11.30
C LYS A 356 1.52 12.61 -10.16
N THR A 357 2.47 11.72 -10.47
CA THR A 357 3.13 10.88 -9.47
C THR A 357 4.27 11.62 -8.78
N LEU A 358 5.07 12.38 -9.54
CA LEU A 358 6.05 13.34 -9.01
C LEU A 358 5.38 14.35 -8.08
N TYR A 359 4.30 15.01 -8.52
CA TYR A 359 3.53 15.98 -7.73
C TYR A 359 3.17 15.40 -6.36
N ARG A 360 2.60 14.19 -6.31
CA ARG A 360 2.18 13.55 -5.06
C ARG A 360 3.37 13.15 -4.17
N GLY A 361 4.51 12.78 -4.75
CA GLY A 361 5.73 12.50 -3.97
C GLY A 361 6.30 13.78 -3.37
N ILE A 362 6.57 14.76 -4.21
CA ILE A 362 7.20 16.04 -3.84
C ILE A 362 6.29 16.85 -2.91
N SER A 363 4.97 16.94 -3.16
CA SER A 363 4.07 17.68 -2.27
C SER A 363 3.96 17.06 -0.88
N ALA A 364 3.90 15.72 -0.78
CA ALA A 364 3.90 15.03 0.50
C ALA A 364 5.23 15.17 1.26
N PHE A 365 6.36 15.19 0.54
CA PHE A 365 7.68 15.46 1.10
C PHE A 365 7.78 16.90 1.65
N LEU A 366 7.42 17.90 0.85
CA LEU A 366 7.46 19.32 1.22
C LEU A 366 6.50 19.65 2.38
N PHE A 367 5.30 19.09 2.37
CA PHE A 367 4.35 19.21 3.47
C PHE A 367 4.91 18.60 4.77
N GLY A 368 5.54 17.42 4.69
CA GLY A 368 6.23 16.81 5.82
C GLY A 368 7.36 17.67 6.38
N CYS A 369 8.20 18.26 5.51
CA CYS A 369 9.24 19.23 5.91
C CYS A 369 8.65 20.42 6.70
N ALA A 370 7.53 20.99 6.21
CA ALA A 370 6.87 22.10 6.87
C ALA A 370 6.28 21.69 8.23
N VAL A 371 5.66 20.51 8.34
CA VAL A 371 5.15 19.98 9.61
C VAL A 371 6.29 19.74 10.60
N THR A 372 7.42 19.14 10.17
CA THR A 372 8.61 18.96 11.03
C THR A 372 9.19 20.30 11.50
N GLN A 373 9.26 21.31 10.63
CA GLN A 373 9.70 22.66 11.01
C GLN A 373 8.77 23.27 12.06
N LEU A 374 7.45 23.23 11.85
CA LEU A 374 6.47 23.74 12.81
C LEU A 374 6.55 23.02 14.17
N THR A 375 6.64 21.69 14.17
CA THR A 375 6.80 20.90 15.41
C THR A 375 8.09 21.25 16.15
N THR A 376 9.19 21.45 15.42
CA THR A 376 10.49 21.81 16.01
C THR A 376 10.49 23.25 16.56
N ASP A 377 9.89 24.20 15.85
CA ASP A 377 9.77 25.58 16.32
C ASP A 377 8.86 25.66 17.57
N ILE A 378 7.68 25.00 17.57
CA ILE A 378 6.83 24.91 18.77
C ILE A 378 7.61 24.34 19.97
N ALA A 379 8.36 23.25 19.77
CA ALA A 379 9.14 22.61 20.82
C ALA A 379 10.25 23.53 21.35
N LYS A 380 10.99 24.21 20.46
CA LYS A 380 12.05 25.15 20.85
C LYS A 380 11.51 26.33 21.68
N TYR A 381 10.48 27.00 21.19
CA TYR A 381 9.93 28.19 21.86
C TYR A 381 9.23 27.82 23.18
N SER A 382 8.60 26.64 23.28
CA SER A 382 8.01 26.15 24.54
C SER A 382 9.05 25.72 25.58
N LEU A 383 10.19 25.16 25.16
CA LEU A 383 11.21 24.65 26.08
C LEU A 383 12.24 25.70 26.52
N GLY A 384 12.50 26.72 25.70
CA GLY A 384 13.36 27.86 26.06
C GLY A 384 14.80 27.48 26.44
N ARG A 385 15.31 26.33 25.96
CA ARG A 385 16.61 25.81 26.42
C ARG A 385 17.75 26.74 25.97
N LEU A 386 18.55 27.17 26.94
CA LEU A 386 19.69 28.06 26.72
C LEU A 386 20.76 27.36 25.86
N ARG A 387 21.49 28.15 25.04
CA ARG A 387 22.65 27.72 24.25
C ARG A 387 23.94 27.83 25.08
N PRO A 388 25.01 27.09 24.72
CA PRO A 388 26.27 27.11 25.47
C PRO A 388 27.00 28.46 25.59
N HIS A 389 26.59 29.47 24.82
CA HIS A 389 27.14 30.84 24.83
C HIS A 389 26.18 31.87 25.44
N TYR A 390 25.14 31.44 26.15
CA TYR A 390 24.09 32.33 26.65
C TYR A 390 24.62 33.35 27.68
N LEU A 391 25.46 32.94 28.63
CA LEU A 391 26.00 33.86 29.65
C LEU A 391 27.07 34.80 29.09
N SER A 392 27.85 34.36 28.09
CA SER A 392 28.86 35.19 27.44
C SER A 392 28.25 36.29 26.55
N LEU A 393 27.02 36.09 26.05
CA LEU A 393 26.19 37.15 25.44
C LEU A 393 25.46 38.01 26.49
N CYS A 394 24.67 37.39 27.38
CA CYS A 394 23.77 38.09 28.29
C CYS A 394 24.50 38.97 29.32
N LYS A 395 25.64 38.48 29.87
CA LYS A 395 26.45 39.17 30.90
C LYS A 395 25.60 39.80 32.03
N PRO A 396 24.76 39.02 32.73
CA PRO A 396 23.86 39.58 33.72
C PRO A 396 24.62 40.16 34.92
N ALA A 397 24.26 41.36 35.37
CA ALA A 397 24.95 42.06 36.46
C ALA A 397 24.98 41.27 37.78
N ILE A 398 24.02 40.37 37.99
CA ILE A 398 23.93 39.47 39.16
C ILE A 398 25.12 38.49 39.23
N LEU A 399 25.81 38.21 38.12
CA LEU A 399 26.88 37.21 38.04
C LEU A 399 28.09 37.56 38.93
N SER A 400 28.34 38.84 39.24
CA SER A 400 29.39 39.24 40.20
C SER A 400 29.10 38.79 41.63
N ASN A 401 27.84 38.53 41.96
CA ASN A 401 27.40 38.11 43.30
C ASN A 401 27.27 36.58 43.42
N CYS A 402 27.50 35.83 42.33
CA CYS A 402 27.48 34.36 42.34
C CYS A 402 28.64 33.73 43.13
N SER A 403 29.73 34.46 43.38
CA SER A 403 30.97 33.94 43.98
C SER A 403 30.84 33.32 45.38
N THR A 404 29.68 33.45 46.04
CA THR A 404 29.41 32.87 47.37
C THR A 404 28.07 32.12 47.45
N LYS A 405 27.40 31.83 46.33
CA LYS A 405 26.10 31.10 46.33
C LYS A 405 25.93 30.16 45.13
N THR A 406 25.89 28.86 45.41
CA THR A 406 25.29 27.85 44.51
C THR A 406 23.77 28.04 44.52
N GLY A 407 23.23 28.75 43.53
CA GLY A 407 21.82 29.09 43.46
C GLY A 407 21.29 29.11 42.02
N TYR A 408 20.00 28.81 41.88
CA TYR A 408 19.26 28.94 40.63
C TYR A 408 18.73 30.38 40.52
N ILE A 409 18.98 31.03 39.38
CA ILE A 409 18.54 32.39 39.08
C ILE A 409 17.37 32.29 38.10
N GLU A 410 16.16 32.65 38.56
CA GLU A 410 14.95 32.62 37.74
C GLU A 410 14.76 33.90 36.90
N THR A 411 15.12 35.06 37.46
CA THR A 411 15.00 36.37 36.83
C THR A 411 16.32 37.12 36.87
N HIS A 412 16.68 37.72 35.74
CA HIS A 412 17.90 38.49 35.54
C HIS A 412 17.76 39.42 34.34
N ASP A 413 18.40 40.58 34.39
CA ASP A 413 18.54 41.48 33.26
C ASP A 413 19.85 41.21 32.52
N CYS A 414 19.82 41.27 31.18
CA CYS A 414 21.01 41.14 30.33
C CYS A 414 21.54 42.54 29.96
N THR A 415 22.86 42.69 29.86
CA THR A 415 23.53 43.96 29.50
C THR A 415 23.77 44.10 27.98
N SER A 416 23.49 43.07 27.19
CA SER A 416 23.58 43.13 25.72
C SER A 416 22.41 43.91 25.11
N THR A 417 22.72 44.76 24.12
CA THR A 417 21.74 45.49 23.29
C THR A 417 21.21 44.68 22.11
N ASP A 418 21.82 43.54 21.79
CA ASP A 418 21.35 42.62 20.73
C ASP A 418 20.24 41.72 21.29
N THR A 419 18.99 42.09 21.04
CA THR A 419 17.80 41.34 21.48
C THR A 419 17.65 40.01 20.76
N ASP A 420 18.13 39.91 19.52
CA ASP A 420 17.78 38.83 18.61
C ASP A 420 18.74 37.66 18.83
N ALA A 421 20.04 37.95 19.02
CA ALA A 421 21.01 36.97 19.52
C ALA A 421 20.65 36.45 20.92
N LEU A 422 20.08 37.28 21.81
CA LEU A 422 19.61 36.83 23.12
C LEU A 422 18.39 35.91 23.02
N GLN A 423 17.46 36.16 22.10
CA GLN A 423 16.35 35.25 21.83
C GLN A 423 16.84 33.95 21.17
N GLU A 424 17.73 34.02 20.19
CA GLU A 424 18.30 32.83 19.55
C GLU A 424 19.07 31.95 20.56
N ALA A 425 19.79 32.58 21.50
CA ALA A 425 20.48 31.90 22.59
C ALA A 425 19.56 31.21 23.61
N ARG A 426 18.22 31.35 23.50
CA ARG A 426 17.20 30.57 24.24
C ARG A 426 16.56 29.43 23.42
N LEU A 427 17.04 29.17 22.20
CA LEU A 427 16.43 28.21 21.26
C LEU A 427 17.35 27.04 20.90
N SER A 428 17.98 26.39 21.91
CA SER A 428 18.99 25.34 21.69
C SER A 428 18.44 23.94 21.41
N PHE A 429 17.29 23.55 21.97
CA PHE A 429 16.75 22.19 21.85
C PHE A 429 15.24 22.18 21.56
N PRO A 430 14.74 21.28 20.69
CA PRO A 430 15.49 20.33 19.84
C PRO A 430 16.19 21.03 18.66
N SER A 431 17.27 20.44 18.13
CA SER A 431 18.06 21.04 17.03
C SER A 431 17.26 21.08 15.72
N GLY A 432 17.26 22.24 15.07
CA GLY A 432 16.55 22.47 13.80
C GLY A 432 17.13 21.66 12.64
N HIS A 433 18.45 21.75 12.46
CA HIS A 433 19.19 21.01 11.43
C HIS A 433 19.01 19.50 11.59
N THR A 434 19.07 19.00 12.83
CA THR A 434 18.95 17.56 13.15
C THR A 434 17.54 17.05 12.88
N SER A 435 16.49 17.74 13.35
CA SER A 435 15.09 17.37 13.07
C SER A 435 14.79 17.34 11.56
N PHE A 436 15.25 18.35 10.83
CA PHE A 436 15.04 18.46 9.39
C PHE A 436 15.78 17.37 8.60
N ALA A 437 17.08 17.15 8.89
CA ALA A 437 17.89 16.12 8.23
C ALA A 437 17.34 14.71 8.49
N PHE A 438 16.91 14.44 9.73
CA PHE A 438 16.27 13.17 10.10
C PHE A 438 15.01 12.90 9.29
N PHE A 439 14.09 13.86 9.23
CA PHE A 439 12.86 13.73 8.44
C PHE A 439 13.18 13.46 6.96
N CYS A 440 14.07 14.24 6.36
CA CYS A 440 14.33 14.16 4.91
C CYS A 440 14.85 12.79 4.49
N MET A 441 15.73 12.19 5.29
CA MET A 441 16.34 10.90 5.01
C MET A 441 15.43 9.73 5.42
N LEU A 442 14.68 9.84 6.53
CA LEU A 442 13.67 8.85 6.92
C LEU A 442 12.56 8.74 5.86
N TYR A 443 12.06 9.88 5.37
CA TYR A 443 11.11 9.92 4.25
C TYR A 443 11.68 9.17 3.04
N LEU A 444 12.95 9.40 2.70
CA LEU A 444 13.58 8.77 1.55
C LEU A 444 13.72 7.25 1.68
N VAL A 445 14.10 6.74 2.86
CA VAL A 445 14.17 5.29 3.15
C VAL A 445 12.80 4.62 2.98
N VAL A 446 11.73 5.23 3.51
CA VAL A 446 10.35 4.74 3.39
C VAL A 446 9.82 4.85 1.95
N TYR A 447 10.13 5.94 1.26
CA TYR A 447 9.75 6.14 -0.14
C TYR A 447 10.38 5.07 -1.05
N LEU A 448 11.68 4.79 -0.89
CA LEU A 448 12.38 3.71 -1.60
C LEU A 448 11.82 2.33 -1.22
N GLN A 449 11.50 2.09 0.06
CA GLN A 449 10.86 0.84 0.52
C GLN A 449 9.55 0.55 -0.22
N ILE A 450 8.75 1.58 -0.50
CA ILE A 450 7.45 1.45 -1.16
C ILE A 450 7.61 1.38 -2.70
N LYS A 451 8.47 2.22 -3.30
CA LYS A 451 8.56 2.38 -4.76
C LYS A 451 9.60 1.50 -5.46
N PHE A 452 10.76 1.26 -4.86
CA PHE A 452 11.88 0.59 -5.53
C PHE A 452 11.74 -0.94 -5.42
N LYS A 453 10.96 -1.56 -6.31
CA LYS A 453 10.62 -3.00 -6.30
C LYS A 453 11.43 -3.84 -7.31
N TRP A 454 12.68 -3.47 -7.62
CA TRP A 454 13.46 -4.12 -8.67
C TRP A 454 13.94 -5.53 -8.28
N ARG A 455 13.27 -6.57 -8.80
CA ARG A 455 13.53 -7.97 -8.44
C ARG A 455 14.84 -8.57 -9.00
N LYS A 456 15.46 -7.99 -10.05
CA LYS A 456 16.68 -8.56 -10.67
C LYS A 456 17.97 -8.28 -9.88
N CYS A 457 18.01 -7.19 -9.13
CA CYS A 457 19.22 -6.75 -8.40
C CYS A 457 18.85 -6.50 -6.93
N TRP A 458 18.48 -7.58 -6.23
CA TRP A 458 17.85 -7.52 -4.90
C TRP A 458 18.66 -6.74 -3.86
N LEU A 459 20.00 -6.78 -3.93
CA LEU A 459 20.92 -6.12 -3.01
C LEU A 459 21.00 -4.59 -3.18
N VAL A 460 20.64 -4.03 -4.34
CA VAL A 460 20.72 -2.58 -4.61
C VAL A 460 19.82 -1.78 -3.67
N ARG A 461 18.65 -2.33 -3.33
CA ARG A 461 17.67 -1.72 -2.43
C ARG A 461 18.20 -1.57 -0.98
N PRO A 462 18.58 -2.65 -0.28
CA PRO A 462 19.15 -2.54 1.06
C PRO A 462 20.50 -1.80 1.08
N PHE A 463 21.30 -1.86 0.00
CA PHE A 463 22.52 -1.04 -0.11
C PHE A 463 22.20 0.47 -0.10
N LEU A 464 21.28 0.93 -0.94
CA LEU A 464 20.86 2.34 -0.97
C LEU A 464 20.23 2.78 0.36
N GLN A 465 19.37 1.95 0.96
CA GLN A 465 18.77 2.24 2.26
C GLN A 465 19.82 2.29 3.37
N GLY A 466 20.80 1.37 3.38
CA GLY A 466 21.93 1.37 4.31
C GLY A 466 22.84 2.58 4.15
N ALA A 467 23.13 3.01 2.91
CA ALA A 467 23.90 4.22 2.66
C ALA A 467 23.18 5.49 3.16
N ILE A 468 21.86 5.60 2.97
CA ILE A 468 21.06 6.73 3.47
C ILE A 468 21.01 6.72 5.02
N LEU A 469 20.85 5.55 5.64
CA LEU A 469 20.92 5.40 7.10
C LEU A 469 22.32 5.75 7.64
N GLY A 470 23.38 5.38 6.94
CA GLY A 470 24.76 5.79 7.23
C GLY A 470 24.93 7.30 7.16
N ILE A 471 24.37 7.97 6.15
CA ILE A 471 24.36 9.44 6.03
C ILE A 471 23.62 10.09 7.20
N ILE A 472 22.49 9.54 7.68
CA ILE A 472 21.83 10.01 8.92
C ILE A 472 22.81 9.92 10.10
N VAL A 473 23.42 8.75 10.32
CA VAL A 473 24.36 8.54 11.43
C VAL A 473 25.55 9.49 11.35
N CYS A 474 26.10 9.74 10.15
CA CYS A 474 27.18 10.71 9.94
C CYS A 474 26.73 12.14 10.27
N PHE A 475 25.56 12.61 9.82
CA PHE A 475 25.07 13.94 10.19
C PHE A 475 24.80 14.07 11.69
N PHE A 476 24.16 13.07 12.31
CA PHE A 476 23.91 13.05 13.75
C PHE A 476 25.21 13.06 14.56
N THR A 477 26.20 12.25 14.17
CA THR A 477 27.51 12.22 14.86
C THR A 477 28.32 13.48 14.63
N ILE A 478 28.35 14.07 13.43
CA ILE A 478 29.03 15.35 13.19
C ILE A 478 28.43 16.48 14.04
N TYR A 479 27.10 16.59 14.11
CA TYR A 479 26.45 17.58 14.97
C TYR A 479 26.74 17.32 16.46
N LEU A 480 26.57 16.07 16.93
CA LEU A 480 26.84 15.70 18.32
C LEU A 480 28.32 15.92 18.70
N ILE A 481 29.26 15.64 17.80
CA ILE A 481 30.71 15.89 17.97
C ILE A 481 31.01 17.39 18.01
N SER A 482 30.28 18.22 17.26
CA SER A 482 30.44 19.67 17.31
C SER A 482 29.92 20.33 18.59
N ASP A 483 28.90 19.72 19.23
CA ASP A 483 28.44 20.06 20.59
C ASP A 483 29.35 19.48 21.71
N LEU A 484 30.32 18.61 21.36
CA LEU A 484 31.09 17.80 22.33
C LEU A 484 32.46 18.27 22.85
N PRO A 485 33.03 19.46 22.54
CA PRO A 485 34.17 19.98 23.31
C PRO A 485 33.62 20.47 24.66
N LYS A 486 33.48 19.63 25.70
CA LYS A 486 34.64 19.07 26.44
C LYS A 486 34.43 17.68 27.10
N VAL A 487 33.46 16.84 26.71
CA VAL A 487 33.24 15.55 27.45
C VAL A 487 34.46 14.62 27.33
N CYS A 488 35.11 14.56 26.16
CA CYS A 488 36.37 13.81 26.00
C CYS A 488 37.53 14.35 26.84
N GLU A 489 37.53 15.65 27.17
CA GLU A 489 38.56 16.25 28.03
C GLU A 489 38.32 15.86 29.50
N LYS A 490 37.06 15.87 29.97
CA LYS A 490 36.72 15.41 31.34
C LYS A 490 36.87 13.88 31.50
N THR A 491 36.64 13.05 30.48
CA THR A 491 36.94 11.60 30.56
C THR A 491 38.42 11.26 30.44
N ALA A 492 39.19 11.99 29.62
CA ALA A 492 40.65 11.85 29.60
C ALA A 492 41.29 12.25 30.95
N ALA A 493 40.82 13.36 31.54
CA ALA A 493 41.25 13.79 32.88
C ALA A 493 40.95 12.73 33.95
N PHE A 494 39.74 12.14 33.93
CA PHE A 494 39.36 11.09 34.87
C PHE A 494 40.24 9.84 34.74
N ALA A 495 40.58 9.44 33.52
CA ALA A 495 41.50 8.32 33.26
C ALA A 495 42.92 8.59 33.77
N THR A 496 43.41 9.84 33.69
CA THR A 496 44.71 10.22 34.30
C THR A 496 44.67 10.35 35.82
N SER A 497 43.51 10.64 36.43
CA SER A 497 43.38 10.72 37.90
C SER A 497 43.10 9.36 38.58
N SER A 498 42.77 8.31 37.82
CA SER A 498 42.33 7.02 38.38
C SER A 498 43.40 5.90 38.35
N GLY A 499 44.67 6.22 38.06
CA GLY A 499 45.82 5.33 38.33
C GLY A 499 45.90 4.01 37.54
N LEU A 500 45.10 3.83 36.49
CA LEU A 500 45.11 2.61 35.68
C LEU A 500 46.27 2.63 34.65
N PRO A 501 47.12 1.59 34.59
CA PRO A 501 48.33 1.61 33.76
C PRO A 501 48.03 1.40 32.28
N LEU A 502 48.23 2.45 31.47
CA LEU A 502 48.23 2.34 30.01
C LEU A 502 49.50 1.62 29.52
N TYR A 503 49.33 0.39 29.06
CA TYR A 503 50.40 -0.42 28.47
C TYR A 503 50.89 0.19 27.14
N LYS A 504 52.06 0.82 27.15
CA LYS A 504 52.75 1.24 25.93
C LYS A 504 53.33 0.02 25.21
N SER A 505 52.73 -0.38 24.09
CA SER A 505 53.46 -1.12 23.06
C SER A 505 54.05 -0.13 22.05
N THR A 506 55.33 -0.27 21.73
CA THR A 506 56.04 0.56 20.75
C THR A 506 56.16 -0.17 19.42
N ARG A 507 56.34 0.60 18.34
CA ARG A 507 56.66 0.12 16.99
C ARG A 507 57.79 -0.91 17.00
N ASN A 508 57.74 -1.83 16.03
CA ASN A 508 58.64 -1.75 14.87
C ASN A 508 58.06 -2.50 13.67
N ASP A 509 58.22 -1.91 12.49
CA ASP A 509 58.15 -2.59 11.19
C ASP A 509 59.59 -3.03 10.87
N ASP A 510 59.83 -4.26 10.41
CA ASP A 510 61.05 -4.59 9.67
C ASP A 510 60.93 -5.90 8.84
N HIS A 511 61.86 -6.10 7.91
CA HIS A 511 61.81 -7.13 6.86
C HIS A 511 62.53 -8.46 7.19
N SER A 512 62.33 -9.43 6.28
CA SER A 512 63.24 -10.56 5.90
C SER A 512 62.89 -11.98 6.37
N GLU A 513 63.56 -12.96 5.74
CA GLU A 513 63.16 -14.37 5.62
C GLU A 513 63.96 -15.30 6.55
N SER A 514 63.41 -16.47 6.90
CA SER A 514 64.07 -17.78 6.75
C SER A 514 63.23 -18.94 7.33
N SER A 515 63.70 -20.17 7.14
CA SER A 515 62.93 -21.42 7.24
C SER A 515 63.44 -22.42 8.28
N SER A 516 62.56 -23.21 8.91
CA SER A 516 62.83 -24.64 9.19
C SER A 516 61.60 -25.46 9.65
N ASN A 517 61.43 -26.63 9.01
CA ASN A 517 60.85 -27.93 9.45
C ASN A 517 60.47 -28.14 10.94
N SER A 518 59.46 -28.94 11.32
CA SER A 518 58.45 -29.76 10.58
C SER A 518 57.22 -30.06 11.51
N SER A 519 56.34 -31.09 11.44
CA SER A 519 56.36 -32.50 10.99
C SER A 519 54.94 -33.12 10.76
N THR A 520 54.91 -34.33 10.19
CA THR A 520 53.89 -35.43 10.24
C THR A 520 52.56 -35.20 11.00
N VAL A 521 51.34 -35.24 10.42
CA VAL A 521 50.62 -36.30 9.61
C VAL A 521 50.21 -37.53 10.46
N PRO A 522 49.01 -38.17 10.31
CA PRO A 522 47.82 -37.96 9.44
C PRO A 522 46.53 -37.55 10.22
N ASN A 523 45.34 -37.22 9.69
CA ASN A 523 44.59 -37.41 8.43
C ASN A 523 43.77 -38.72 8.26
N ASN A 524 42.45 -38.68 8.55
CA ASN A 524 41.35 -39.35 7.81
C ASN A 524 39.98 -39.20 8.53
N GLY A 525 38.87 -39.32 7.78
CA GLY A 525 37.53 -39.58 8.35
C GLY A 525 36.41 -38.65 7.84
N GLY A 526 35.55 -39.18 6.97
CA GLY A 526 34.28 -38.55 6.60
C GLY A 526 33.14 -39.58 6.52
N ILE A 527 31.97 -39.15 6.03
CA ILE A 527 30.80 -39.97 5.63
C ILE A 527 29.81 -40.37 6.76
N SER A 528 28.70 -39.61 6.80
CA SER A 528 27.30 -40.09 6.80
C SER A 528 26.50 -40.43 8.09
N ILE A 529 25.37 -39.70 8.22
CA ILE A 529 23.99 -40.14 8.53
C ILE A 529 23.78 -41.27 9.56
N THR A 530 23.11 -40.94 10.67
CA THR A 530 21.83 -41.57 11.07
C THR A 530 21.02 -40.62 11.97
N SER A 531 19.69 -40.78 11.96
CA SER A 531 18.78 -40.22 12.97
C SER A 531 18.41 -41.33 13.95
N PRO A 532 18.04 -41.00 15.19
CA PRO A 532 17.11 -41.81 15.97
C PRO A 532 15.79 -41.07 16.20
N ASN A 533 14.69 -41.80 16.20
CA ASN A 533 13.45 -41.38 16.86
C ASN A 533 13.57 -41.67 18.36
N ASN A 534 12.90 -40.86 19.18
CA ASN A 534 12.14 -41.28 20.37
C ASN A 534 11.16 -40.16 20.73
#